data_AF-A0A2J7PVA8-F1
#
_entry.id   AF-A0A2J7PVA8-F1
#
_cell.length_a   1.000
_cell.length_b   1.000
_cell.length_c   1.000
_cell.angle_alpha   90.00
_cell.angle_beta   90.00
_cell.angle_gamma   90.00
#
_symmetry.space_group_name_H-M   'P 1'
#
loop_
_entity.id
_entity.type
_entity.pdbx_description
1 polymer ?
#
loop_
_entity_poly.entity_id
_entity_poly.type
_entity_poly.pdbx_seq_one_letter_code
_entity_poly.pdbx_strand_id
1 'polypeptide(L)'
;MCTLTWTVWLLLALTALAINVEVEAVPDHETDVAGGKQHSGNNGGHDHIYGDKQGHSHKKELSKDQKIILQKIFNYLKMADYMWVTGEFTFIEQRIPVDFILTVLYIEGKSIRSIQVEDLWEIIQLYGDYEMKAESEPPNRGMSKYEQVLMLYVQAYVKRNKEWRRSRIYTGGSTVPVLAVSDRLKETSRDILTATTEELLKVTKEYARKHRVYIPYTPVTQNPSYLDIHKVNAIMDFLKTQGPNATGSFTVSKYRISIEYILWNLAKNGKSVKSLKSDELWNIIRAYVRETKIFDALPEKEKAVLRDILNYVQLLGDGARGEVTFKSHKLSIDFIMTVVHLQGADIYSLTVVDLWELMKMYEVYEKKLGSEPQNRNISKYEQVTLLYAITYLRNDAGFTGQIVIDGVKIPVSYILKQLKIFGKDIRTATMEQIHIITSAYLKKYTPPTRVPLGTQPTEEQTLELRALIDLLKTQRSPTVGSFIFSGYRTSVQFILSYMAQHGLSIDKLSIKELWSIMLLHESNETNTATAVSAGPGSGKTTTRIKICGTVTETHVNDTLHKIVDELFSEVKMRLDTYNSGGKIFLCNSQ
;
A
#
# COMPACT_ATOMS: atom_id res chain seq x y z
N MET A 1 -38.35 29.93 12.77
CA MET A 1 -37.35 29.32 11.87
C MET A 1 -36.13 30.24 11.62
N CYS A 2 -35.57 30.94 12.63
CA CYS A 2 -34.37 31.78 12.44
C CYS A 2 -33.30 31.64 13.56
N THR A 3 -33.40 30.65 14.45
CA THR A 3 -32.43 30.44 15.55
C THR A 3 -31.46 29.29 15.29
N LEU A 4 -31.73 28.43 14.30
CA LEU A 4 -30.93 27.23 14.00
C LEU A 4 -29.75 27.50 13.07
N THR A 5 -29.74 28.62 12.37
CA THR A 5 -28.61 29.04 11.52
C THR A 5 -27.51 29.72 12.33
N TRP A 6 -27.86 30.44 13.41
CA TRP A 6 -26.88 31.20 14.19
C TRP A 6 -25.96 30.31 15.04
N THR A 7 -26.50 29.23 15.63
CA THR A 7 -25.71 28.25 16.41
C THR A 7 -24.75 27.43 15.54
N VAL A 8 -25.11 27.14 14.29
CA VAL A 8 -24.24 26.43 13.34
C VAL A 8 -23.07 27.32 12.89
N TRP A 9 -23.32 28.62 12.65
CA TRP A 9 -22.25 29.57 12.34
C TRP A 9 -21.34 29.88 13.54
N LEU A 10 -21.90 29.92 14.76
CA LEU A 10 -21.10 30.10 15.99
C LEU A 10 -20.21 28.88 16.28
N LEU A 11 -20.69 27.65 16.03
CA LEU A 11 -19.90 26.43 16.15
C LEU A 11 -18.79 26.33 15.08
N LEU A 12 -19.04 26.80 13.86
CA LEU A 12 -18.04 26.88 12.79
C LEU A 12 -16.98 27.95 13.08
N ALA A 13 -17.36 29.10 13.66
CA ALA A 13 -16.41 30.13 14.08
C ALA A 13 -15.52 29.67 15.24
N LEU A 14 -16.06 28.94 16.22
CA LEU A 14 -15.29 28.40 17.35
C LEU A 14 -14.36 27.25 16.95
N THR A 15 -14.74 26.42 15.95
CA THR A 15 -13.84 25.39 15.40
C THR A 15 -12.74 25.97 14.52
N ALA A 16 -12.99 27.07 13.80
CA ALA A 16 -11.95 27.80 13.08
C ALA A 16 -10.96 28.51 14.03
N LEU A 17 -11.42 29.02 15.18
CA LEU A 17 -10.56 29.66 16.17
C LEU A 17 -9.66 28.64 16.91
N ALA A 18 -10.16 27.42 17.15
CA ALA A 18 -9.38 26.35 17.80
C ALA A 18 -8.25 25.78 16.91
N ILE A 19 -8.37 25.91 15.58
CA ILE A 19 -7.35 25.44 14.62
C ILE A 19 -6.21 26.45 14.46
N ASN A 20 -6.45 27.74 14.71
CA ASN A 20 -5.44 28.80 14.61
C ASN A 20 -4.66 29.09 15.91
N VAL A 21 -4.93 28.38 17.01
CA VAL A 21 -4.29 28.62 18.33
C VAL A 21 -3.18 27.61 18.65
N GLU A 22 -2.94 26.60 17.81
CA GLU A 22 -1.79 25.68 17.97
C GLU A 22 -0.57 26.02 17.08
N VAL A 23 -0.52 27.24 16.53
CA VAL A 23 0.67 27.79 15.89
C VAL A 23 1.27 28.87 16.80
N GLU A 24 2.47 28.56 17.31
CA GLU A 24 3.45 29.41 18.00
C GLU A 24 3.27 29.73 19.50
N ALA A 25 4.10 29.06 20.31
CA ALA A 25 4.78 29.67 21.46
C ALA A 25 6.13 28.97 21.67
N VAL A 26 7.15 29.35 20.88
CA VAL A 26 8.55 29.16 21.24
C VAL A 26 8.98 30.43 21.97
N PRO A 27 9.46 30.37 23.22
CA PRO A 27 9.97 31.57 23.87
C PRO A 27 11.36 31.91 23.34
N ASP A 28 11.47 33.15 22.83
CA ASP A 28 12.74 33.85 22.66
C ASP A 28 13.48 33.91 23.99
N HIS A 29 14.75 33.51 24.00
CA HIS A 29 15.68 33.95 25.04
C HIS A 29 16.79 34.78 24.41
N GLU A 30 16.89 35.98 24.98
CA GLU A 30 17.76 37.08 24.65
C GLU A 30 19.24 36.68 24.70
N THR A 31 19.95 37.36 23.81
CA THR A 31 21.39 37.56 23.76
C THR A 31 21.96 38.09 25.08
N ASP A 32 23.04 37.49 25.54
CA ASP A 32 24.05 38.19 26.33
C ASP A 32 25.43 38.02 25.68
N VAL A 33 26.00 39.16 25.29
CA VAL A 33 27.34 39.36 24.76
C VAL A 33 28.27 39.64 25.93
N ALA A 34 29.33 38.84 26.11
CA ALA A 34 30.52 39.28 26.83
C ALA A 34 31.79 38.54 26.35
N GLY A 35 32.54 39.22 25.48
CA GLY A 35 34.00 39.41 25.52
C GLY A 35 34.96 38.23 25.69
N GLY A 36 35.86 38.06 24.70
CA GLY A 36 37.13 37.35 24.92
C GLY A 36 37.98 37.14 23.66
N LYS A 37 38.79 38.15 23.30
CA LYS A 37 39.86 38.07 22.28
C LYS A 37 41.03 37.18 22.73
N GLN A 38 41.67 36.48 21.78
CA GLN A 38 43.13 36.32 21.51
C GLN A 38 43.44 34.92 20.91
N HIS A 39 43.76 34.83 19.62
CA HIS A 39 45.10 34.84 18.97
C HIS A 39 45.86 33.51 18.88
N SER A 40 46.01 33.06 17.61
CA SER A 40 47.17 32.41 16.96
C SER A 40 47.48 30.93 17.29
N GLY A 41 48.02 30.09 16.40
CA GLY A 41 48.42 30.15 14.98
C GLY A 41 48.40 28.71 14.42
N ASN A 42 48.01 28.47 13.17
CA ASN A 42 48.81 28.46 11.93
C ASN A 42 49.67 27.20 11.70
N ASN A 43 49.68 26.76 10.43
CA ASN A 43 50.29 25.59 9.76
C ASN A 43 49.43 24.31 9.78
N GLY A 44 49.00 23.72 8.66
CA GLY A 44 49.22 23.95 7.23
C GLY A 44 48.95 22.62 6.50
N GLY A 45 48.11 22.61 5.47
CA GLY A 45 47.86 21.37 4.71
C GLY A 45 46.69 21.43 3.72
N HIS A 46 47.00 21.88 2.51
CA HIS A 46 46.30 21.66 1.23
C HIS A 46 44.80 22.00 1.08
N ASP A 47 44.60 23.15 0.44
CA ASP A 47 43.38 23.58 -0.24
C ASP A 47 42.87 22.55 -1.26
N HIS A 48 41.69 22.00 -1.00
CA HIS A 48 40.73 21.66 -2.05
C HIS A 48 39.54 22.61 -1.92
N ILE A 49 39.46 23.49 -2.91
CA ILE A 49 38.47 24.56 -3.07
C ILE A 49 37.06 23.95 -3.13
N TYR A 50 36.32 24.08 -2.04
CA TYR A 50 34.85 24.04 -2.02
C TYR A 50 34.34 25.49 -2.10
N GLY A 51 33.64 25.81 -3.18
CA GLY A 51 32.78 26.99 -3.32
C GLY A 51 31.73 26.63 -4.38
N ASP A 52 30.42 26.82 -4.21
CA ASP A 52 29.70 27.76 -3.36
C ASP A 52 28.36 27.17 -2.85
N LYS A 53 28.11 27.42 -1.56
CA LYS A 53 26.86 27.86 -0.91
C LYS A 53 25.51 27.26 -1.37
N GLN A 54 25.08 26.22 -0.65
CA GLN A 54 23.71 26.15 -0.11
C GLN A 54 23.80 25.95 1.41
N GLY A 55 22.97 26.69 2.14
CA GLY A 55 23.10 26.98 3.56
C GLY A 55 23.19 25.75 4.46
N HIS A 56 24.05 25.85 5.48
CA HIS A 56 24.06 24.97 6.63
C HIS A 56 22.69 25.01 7.33
N SER A 57 21.83 24.04 7.04
CA SER A 57 20.91 23.59 8.08
C SER A 57 21.77 22.90 9.13
N HIS A 58 21.59 23.25 10.40
CA HIS A 58 22.28 22.58 11.50
C HIS A 58 22.07 21.07 11.35
N LYS A 59 23.16 20.30 11.19
CA LYS A 59 23.11 18.83 11.22
C LYS A 59 22.46 18.44 12.55
N LYS A 60 21.18 18.06 12.51
CA LYS A 60 20.44 17.65 13.71
C LYS A 60 21.15 16.43 14.26
N GLU A 61 21.81 16.60 15.40
CA GLU A 61 22.62 15.55 16.00
C GLU A 61 21.72 14.38 16.41
N LEU A 62 22.12 13.16 16.05
CA LEU A 62 21.35 11.96 16.35
C LEU A 62 21.36 11.69 17.85
N SER A 63 20.18 11.44 18.43
CA SER A 63 20.08 10.95 19.79
C SER A 63 20.74 9.57 19.94
N LYS A 64 21.08 9.19 21.17
CA LYS A 64 21.67 7.86 21.44
C LYS A 64 20.78 6.72 20.94
N ASP A 65 19.47 6.84 21.14
CA ASP A 65 18.49 5.83 20.69
C ASP A 65 18.40 5.77 19.16
N GLN A 66 18.44 6.93 18.50
CA GLN A 66 18.49 7.01 17.04
C GLN A 66 19.76 6.35 16.48
N LYS A 67 20.92 6.57 17.10
CA LYS A 67 22.17 5.89 16.72
C LYS A 67 22.07 4.37 16.87
N ILE A 68 21.43 3.88 17.95
CA ILE A 68 21.20 2.44 18.16
C ILE A 68 20.29 1.86 17.07
N ILE A 69 19.21 2.55 16.72
CA ILE A 69 18.29 2.13 15.65
C ILE A 69 19.03 2.07 14.31
N LEU A 70 19.75 3.13 13.95
CA LEU A 70 20.54 3.17 12.72
C LEU A 70 21.64 2.11 12.70
N GLN A 71 22.28 1.81 13.84
CA GLN A 71 23.28 0.75 13.90
C GLN A 71 22.68 -0.62 13.58
N LYS A 72 21.45 -0.91 14.02
CA LYS A 72 20.76 -2.17 13.70
C LYS A 72 20.37 -2.25 12.23
N ILE A 73 19.85 -1.15 11.66
CA ILE A 73 19.58 -1.05 10.22
C ILE A 73 20.88 -1.22 9.42
N PHE A 74 21.96 -0.58 9.86
CA PHE A 74 23.26 -0.64 9.23
C PHE A 74 23.84 -2.06 9.23
N ASN A 75 23.71 -2.80 10.35
CA ASN A 75 24.12 -4.20 10.42
C ASN A 75 23.34 -5.09 9.42
N TYR A 76 22.05 -4.81 9.22
CA TYR A 76 21.24 -5.47 8.19
C TYR A 76 21.72 -5.10 6.79
N LEU A 77 21.97 -3.83 6.50
CA LEU A 77 22.47 -3.38 5.20
C LEU A 77 23.86 -3.94 4.87
N LYS A 78 24.74 -4.17 5.87
CA LYS A 78 26.05 -4.83 5.66
C LYS A 78 25.94 -6.25 5.11
N MET A 79 24.77 -6.89 5.20
CA MET A 79 24.53 -8.16 4.52
C MET A 79 24.55 -8.02 2.99
N ALA A 80 24.34 -6.81 2.47
CA ALA A 80 24.29 -6.51 1.04
C ALA A 80 25.62 -6.79 0.31
N ASP A 81 26.76 -6.72 1.00
CA ASP A 81 28.09 -6.97 0.45
C ASP A 81 28.28 -8.38 -0.11
N TYR A 82 27.43 -9.32 0.31
CA TYR A 82 27.48 -10.70 -0.16
C TYR A 82 26.21 -11.13 -0.88
N MET A 83 25.13 -10.33 -0.89
CA MET A 83 23.79 -10.80 -1.30
C MET A 83 22.71 -9.68 -1.39
N TRP A 84 21.56 -9.99 -1.96
CA TRP A 84 20.60 -9.05 -2.53
C TRP A 84 19.58 -8.66 -1.45
N VAL A 85 19.79 -7.51 -0.80
CA VAL A 85 18.83 -6.92 0.16
C VAL A 85 17.98 -5.89 -0.58
N THR A 86 16.66 -5.91 -0.38
CA THR A 86 15.72 -4.95 -0.97
C THR A 86 14.69 -4.53 0.06
N GLY A 87 13.87 -3.53 -0.27
CA GLY A 87 12.77 -3.05 0.59
C GLY A 87 12.99 -1.63 1.04
N GLU A 88 12.30 -1.29 2.12
CA GLU A 88 12.46 0.00 2.79
C GLU A 88 12.53 -0.20 4.31
N PHE A 89 12.96 0.85 5.01
CA PHE A 89 12.85 0.91 6.45
C PHE A 89 12.30 2.27 6.87
N THR A 90 11.67 2.31 8.03
CA THR A 90 11.19 3.55 8.63
C THR A 90 12.22 4.09 9.61
N PHE A 91 12.55 5.37 9.48
CA PHE A 91 13.39 6.10 10.42
C PHE A 91 12.87 7.53 10.58
N ILE A 92 12.56 7.95 11.81
CA ILE A 92 11.94 9.25 12.11
C ILE A 92 10.72 9.49 11.20
N GLU A 93 9.80 8.51 11.18
CA GLU A 93 8.54 8.52 10.40
C GLU A 93 8.70 8.57 8.86
N GLN A 94 9.92 8.65 8.35
CA GLN A 94 10.22 8.60 6.92
C GLN A 94 10.50 7.16 6.48
N ARG A 95 9.94 6.75 5.35
CA ARG A 95 10.27 5.46 4.69
C ARG A 95 11.42 5.69 3.71
N ILE A 96 12.51 4.95 3.90
CA ILE A 96 13.72 5.07 3.07
C ILE A 96 13.97 3.76 2.32
N PRO A 97 14.00 3.79 0.97
CA PRO A 97 14.26 2.60 0.17
C PRO A 97 15.74 2.19 0.23
N VAL A 98 15.99 0.90 0.45
CA VAL A 98 17.32 0.28 0.45
C VAL A 98 18.05 0.53 -0.88
N ASP A 99 17.30 0.50 -1.99
CA ASP A 99 17.82 0.72 -3.33
C ASP A 99 18.47 2.10 -3.48
N PHE A 100 17.91 3.13 -2.83
CA PHE A 100 18.49 4.46 -2.83
C PHE A 100 19.82 4.50 -2.06
N ILE A 101 19.84 3.95 -0.84
CA ILE A 101 21.04 3.96 0.00
C ILE A 101 22.19 3.22 -0.68
N LEU A 102 21.93 2.02 -1.19
CA LEU A 102 22.95 1.24 -1.88
C LEU A 102 23.39 1.92 -3.17
N THR A 103 22.47 2.55 -3.91
CA THR A 103 22.83 3.34 -5.09
C THR A 103 23.76 4.49 -4.74
N VAL A 104 23.47 5.29 -3.70
CA VAL A 104 24.37 6.37 -3.26
C VAL A 104 25.77 5.84 -2.97
N LEU A 105 25.88 4.75 -2.21
CA LEU A 105 27.17 4.13 -1.88
C LEU A 105 27.92 3.64 -3.12
N TYR A 106 27.25 2.93 -4.03
CA TYR A 106 27.87 2.43 -5.25
C TYR A 106 28.25 3.54 -6.23
N ILE A 107 27.48 4.62 -6.26
CA ILE A 107 27.75 5.79 -7.09
C ILE A 107 28.99 6.52 -6.57
N GLU A 108 29.10 6.67 -5.25
CA GLU A 108 30.25 7.30 -4.56
C GLU A 108 31.48 6.39 -4.44
N GLY A 109 31.38 5.13 -4.85
CA GLY A 109 32.48 4.16 -4.74
C GLY A 109 32.81 3.77 -3.29
N LYS A 110 31.88 3.98 -2.35
CA LYS A 110 32.04 3.63 -0.94
C LYS A 110 31.59 2.18 -0.71
N SER A 111 32.36 1.42 0.07
CA SER A 111 31.92 0.11 0.56
C SER A 111 30.99 0.30 1.76
N ILE A 112 29.94 -0.52 1.87
CA ILE A 112 29.06 -0.47 3.04
C ILE A 112 29.78 -0.88 4.33
N ARG A 113 30.96 -1.52 4.26
CA ARG A 113 31.81 -1.77 5.43
C ARG A 113 32.59 -0.57 5.89
N SER A 114 32.89 0.36 4.99
CA SER A 114 33.74 1.53 5.28
C SER A 114 32.96 2.72 5.82
N ILE A 115 31.63 2.71 5.72
CA ILE A 115 30.80 3.79 6.24
C ILE A 115 30.47 3.61 7.73
N GLN A 116 30.15 4.70 8.40
CA GLN A 116 29.68 4.76 9.78
C GLN A 116 28.17 5.05 9.83
N VAL A 117 27.60 5.06 11.05
CA VAL A 117 26.18 5.40 11.26
C VAL A 117 25.90 6.84 10.81
N GLU A 118 26.85 7.74 11.00
CA GLU A 118 26.77 9.14 10.59
C GLU A 118 26.68 9.28 9.05
N ASP A 119 27.44 8.48 8.29
CA ASP A 119 27.33 8.46 6.82
C ASP A 119 25.94 7.96 6.38
N LEU A 120 25.39 6.92 7.04
CA LEU A 120 24.05 6.44 6.74
C LEU A 120 22.99 7.53 7.01
N TRP A 121 23.19 8.34 8.05
CA TRP A 121 22.32 9.47 8.34
C TRP A 121 22.39 10.55 7.26
N GLU A 122 23.58 10.89 6.76
CA GLU A 122 23.73 11.84 5.66
C GLU A 122 23.01 11.36 4.39
N ILE A 123 23.05 10.05 4.11
CA ILE A 123 22.33 9.45 2.98
C ILE A 123 20.80 9.52 3.17
N ILE A 124 20.31 9.33 4.40
CA ILE A 124 18.88 9.47 4.72
C ILE A 124 18.42 10.93 4.53
N GLN A 125 19.22 11.90 4.98
CA GLN A 125 18.92 13.32 4.75
C GLN A 125 18.90 13.66 3.26
N LEU A 126 19.86 13.13 2.50
CA LEU A 126 19.92 13.27 1.05
C LEU A 126 18.67 12.70 0.36
N TYR A 127 18.16 11.56 0.84
CA TYR A 127 16.90 11.00 0.34
C TYR A 127 15.73 11.99 0.53
N GLY A 128 15.59 12.60 1.71
CA GLY A 128 14.55 13.61 1.97
C GLY A 128 14.61 14.81 1.01
N ASP A 129 15.81 15.27 0.66
CA ASP A 129 15.98 16.36 -0.30
C ASP A 129 15.49 16.01 -1.72
N TYR A 130 15.66 14.77 -2.15
CA TYR A 130 15.16 14.31 -3.46
C TYR A 130 13.69 13.89 -3.41
N GLU A 131 13.19 13.46 -2.25
CA GLU A 131 11.78 13.21 -2.02
C GLU A 131 10.95 14.49 -2.24
N MET A 132 11.36 15.61 -1.66
CA MET A 132 10.73 16.91 -1.88
C MET A 132 10.78 17.37 -3.36
N LYS A 133 11.85 17.01 -4.08
CA LYS A 133 11.95 17.31 -5.53
C LYS A 133 10.99 16.46 -6.34
N ALA A 134 10.89 15.16 -6.05
CA ALA A 134 9.97 14.26 -6.75
C ALA A 134 8.51 14.69 -6.56
N GLU A 135 8.14 15.22 -5.39
CA GLU A 135 6.79 15.74 -5.12
C GLU A 135 6.43 16.97 -5.98
N SER A 136 7.43 17.68 -6.51
CA SER A 136 7.21 18.82 -7.41
C SER A 136 7.01 18.42 -8.88
N GLU A 137 7.20 17.14 -9.21
CA GLU A 137 7.02 16.60 -10.56
C GLU A 137 5.65 15.91 -10.71
N PRO A 138 5.05 15.92 -11.91
CA PRO A 138 3.78 15.25 -12.15
C PRO A 138 3.90 13.73 -11.89
N PRO A 139 2.91 13.10 -11.21
CA PRO A 139 2.94 11.68 -10.91
C PRO A 139 3.01 10.83 -12.20
N ASN A 140 3.90 9.85 -12.23
CA ASN A 140 3.97 8.90 -13.32
C ASN A 140 3.29 7.58 -12.92
N ARG A 141 2.20 7.21 -13.61
CA ARG A 141 1.41 6.01 -13.31
C ARG A 141 2.18 4.68 -13.46
N GLY A 142 3.36 4.69 -14.10
CA GLY A 142 4.20 3.50 -14.29
C GLY A 142 5.38 3.39 -13.31
N MET A 143 5.48 4.29 -12.32
CA MET A 143 6.65 4.42 -11.47
C MET A 143 6.28 4.71 -10.02
N SER A 144 6.96 4.05 -9.08
CA SER A 144 6.84 4.37 -7.65
C SER A 144 7.49 5.72 -7.31
N LYS A 145 7.01 6.40 -6.26
CA LYS A 145 7.68 7.61 -5.72
C LYS A 145 9.17 7.36 -5.48
N TYR A 146 9.52 6.19 -4.95
CA TYR A 146 10.90 5.80 -4.64
C TYR A 146 11.79 5.66 -5.87
N GLU A 147 11.25 5.10 -6.94
CA GLU A 147 11.96 4.97 -8.20
C GLU A 147 12.17 6.33 -8.86
N GLN A 148 11.20 7.24 -8.74
CA GLN A 148 11.34 8.61 -9.23
C GLN A 148 12.46 9.32 -8.48
N VAL A 149 12.45 9.29 -7.15
CA VAL A 149 13.50 9.84 -6.29
C VAL A 149 14.88 9.28 -6.66
N LEU A 150 14.97 7.96 -6.85
CA LEU A 150 16.20 7.27 -7.27
C LEU A 150 16.71 7.78 -8.62
N MET A 151 15.85 7.85 -9.64
CA MET A 151 16.25 8.29 -10.98
C MET A 151 16.64 9.77 -10.99
N LEU A 152 15.94 10.63 -10.25
CA LEU A 152 16.32 12.04 -10.09
C LEU A 152 17.71 12.19 -9.46
N TYR A 153 18.02 11.39 -8.45
CA TYR A 153 19.35 11.36 -7.85
C TYR A 153 20.42 10.94 -8.88
N VAL A 154 20.18 9.87 -9.63
CA VAL A 154 21.12 9.38 -10.68
C VAL A 154 21.39 10.47 -11.72
N GLN A 155 20.35 11.14 -12.23
CA GLN A 155 20.51 12.22 -13.20
C GLN A 155 21.30 13.40 -12.64
N ALA A 156 20.94 13.83 -11.42
CA ALA A 156 21.63 14.93 -10.76
C ALA A 156 23.11 14.62 -10.48
N TYR A 157 23.43 13.37 -10.14
CA TYR A 157 24.81 12.93 -9.98
C TYR A 157 25.58 12.97 -11.30
N VAL A 158 25.03 12.40 -12.37
CA VAL A 158 25.65 12.40 -13.71
C VAL A 158 25.89 13.82 -14.22
N LYS A 159 24.96 14.75 -13.94
CA LYS A 159 25.09 16.17 -14.30
C LYS A 159 26.27 16.85 -13.60
N ARG A 160 26.56 16.50 -12.35
CA ARG A 160 27.56 17.17 -11.50
C ARG A 160 28.95 16.53 -11.58
N ASN A 161 29.05 15.23 -11.87
CA ASN A 161 30.28 14.46 -11.71
C ASN A 161 30.80 13.90 -13.03
N LYS A 162 31.99 14.32 -13.48
CA LYS A 162 32.58 13.85 -14.75
C LYS A 162 32.99 12.37 -14.74
N GLU A 163 33.17 11.77 -13.57
CA GLU A 163 33.63 10.36 -13.41
C GLU A 163 32.48 9.34 -13.24
N TRP A 164 31.24 9.71 -13.57
CA TRP A 164 30.05 8.87 -13.38
C TRP A 164 30.10 7.51 -14.10
N ARG A 165 31.01 7.32 -15.06
CA ARG A 165 31.09 6.09 -15.87
C ARG A 165 31.42 4.82 -15.07
N ARG A 166 32.05 4.96 -13.89
CA ARG A 166 32.35 3.84 -12.98
C ARG A 166 31.23 3.55 -11.98
N SER A 167 30.27 4.47 -11.85
CA SER A 167 29.18 4.39 -10.91
C SER A 167 28.19 3.28 -11.27
N ARG A 168 27.49 2.75 -10.26
CA ARG A 168 26.49 1.68 -10.42
C ARG A 168 25.20 2.05 -9.71
N ILE A 169 24.08 1.70 -10.30
CA ILE A 169 22.73 1.85 -9.75
C ILE A 169 22.35 0.51 -9.10
N TYR A 170 21.85 0.53 -7.87
CA TYR A 170 21.28 -0.64 -7.24
C TYR A 170 19.75 -0.60 -7.39
N THR A 171 19.18 -1.60 -8.04
CA THR A 171 17.72 -1.70 -8.21
C THR A 171 17.25 -3.15 -8.17
N GLY A 172 16.21 -3.42 -7.38
CA GLY A 172 15.59 -4.75 -7.30
C GLY A 172 16.57 -5.86 -6.92
N GLY A 173 17.57 -5.54 -6.10
CA GLY A 173 18.63 -6.45 -5.68
C GLY A 173 19.82 -6.55 -6.64
N SER A 174 19.77 -5.91 -7.81
CA SER A 174 20.81 -5.99 -8.85
C SER A 174 21.63 -4.71 -8.94
N THR A 175 22.92 -4.81 -9.27
CA THR A 175 23.73 -3.64 -9.66
C THR A 175 23.76 -3.46 -11.18
N VAL A 176 23.48 -2.26 -11.65
CA VAL A 176 23.49 -1.88 -13.07
C VAL A 176 24.55 -0.79 -13.28
N PRO A 177 25.55 -0.97 -14.16
CA PRO A 177 26.51 0.09 -14.47
C PRO A 177 25.80 1.30 -15.11
N VAL A 178 26.06 2.52 -14.61
CA VAL A 178 25.46 3.75 -15.18
C VAL A 178 25.87 3.92 -16.65
N LEU A 179 27.11 3.52 -17.00
CA LEU A 179 27.59 3.51 -18.38
C LEU A 179 26.71 2.65 -19.29
N ALA A 180 26.29 1.47 -18.84
CA ALA A 180 25.45 0.58 -19.64
C ALA A 180 24.04 1.15 -19.87
N VAL A 181 23.51 1.89 -18.89
CA VAL A 181 22.24 2.63 -19.05
C VAL A 181 22.42 3.76 -20.08
N SER A 182 23.52 4.51 -20.00
CA SER A 182 23.84 5.57 -20.97
C SER A 182 23.95 5.02 -22.39
N ASP A 183 24.67 3.92 -22.58
CA ASP A 183 24.88 3.34 -23.90
C ASP A 183 23.55 2.84 -24.50
N ARG A 184 22.66 2.25 -23.68
CA ARG A 184 21.32 1.85 -24.11
C ARG A 184 20.40 3.01 -24.46
N LEU A 185 20.46 4.12 -23.73
CA LEU A 185 19.70 5.32 -24.08
C LEU A 185 20.21 5.94 -25.39
N LYS A 186 21.51 5.88 -25.66
CA LYS A 186 22.08 6.38 -26.92
C LYS A 186 21.62 5.56 -28.13
N GLU A 187 21.36 4.26 -27.97
CA GLU A 187 20.75 3.43 -29.03
C GLU A 187 19.37 3.98 -29.46
N THR A 188 18.67 4.69 -28.57
CA THR A 188 17.39 5.36 -28.86
C THR A 188 17.54 6.88 -29.03
N SER A 189 18.75 7.37 -29.32
CA SER A 189 19.08 8.80 -29.51
C SER A 189 18.76 9.68 -28.29
N ARG A 190 18.81 9.12 -27.09
CA ARG A 190 18.63 9.83 -25.81
C ARG A 190 19.94 9.88 -25.02
N ASP A 191 20.07 10.88 -24.15
CA ASP A 191 21.15 10.97 -23.16
C ASP A 191 20.57 10.84 -21.75
N ILE A 192 21.37 10.40 -20.76
CA ILE A 192 20.91 10.30 -19.37
C ILE A 192 20.37 11.65 -18.85
N LEU A 193 20.98 12.77 -19.26
CA LEU A 193 20.59 14.10 -18.81
C LEU A 193 19.28 14.60 -19.42
N THR A 194 18.84 14.02 -20.53
CA THR A 194 17.65 14.46 -21.28
C THR A 194 16.53 13.42 -21.30
N ALA A 195 16.83 12.18 -20.93
CA ALA A 195 15.84 11.12 -20.78
C ALA A 195 14.89 11.44 -19.62
N THR A 196 13.63 11.01 -19.74
CA THR A 196 12.71 11.06 -18.60
C THR A 196 13.13 10.06 -17.53
N THR A 197 12.70 10.28 -16.28
CA THR A 197 12.90 9.31 -15.19
C THR A 197 12.35 7.93 -15.55
N GLU A 198 11.23 7.88 -16.29
CA GLU A 198 10.62 6.64 -16.79
C GLU A 198 11.48 5.91 -17.83
N GLU A 199 12.00 6.64 -18.83
CA GLU A 199 12.92 6.07 -19.82
C GLU A 199 14.16 5.49 -19.13
N LEU A 200 14.73 6.22 -18.17
CA LEU A 200 15.87 5.78 -17.36
C LEU A 200 15.56 4.53 -16.55
N LEU A 201 14.43 4.53 -15.82
CA LEU A 201 14.03 3.39 -15.00
C LEU A 201 13.79 2.15 -15.87
N LYS A 202 13.11 2.31 -17.00
CA LYS A 202 12.81 1.22 -17.93
C LYS A 202 14.10 0.57 -18.43
N VAL A 203 15.05 1.37 -18.91
CA VAL A 203 16.35 0.86 -19.38
C VAL A 203 17.12 0.19 -18.24
N THR A 204 17.12 0.78 -17.05
CA THR A 204 17.80 0.23 -15.87
C THR A 204 17.22 -1.14 -15.48
N LYS A 205 15.88 -1.25 -15.37
CA LYS A 205 15.18 -2.51 -15.06
C LYS A 205 15.37 -3.55 -16.15
N GLU A 206 15.34 -3.18 -17.42
CA GLU A 206 15.58 -4.10 -18.53
C GLU A 206 16.99 -4.68 -18.47
N TYR A 207 17.99 -3.82 -18.21
CA TYR A 207 19.37 -4.25 -18.06
C TYR A 207 19.53 -5.21 -16.88
N ALA A 208 18.98 -4.86 -15.71
CA ALA A 208 18.99 -5.71 -14.52
C ALA A 208 18.37 -7.08 -14.79
N ARG A 209 17.24 -7.13 -15.51
CA ARG A 209 16.57 -8.38 -15.89
C ARG A 209 17.41 -9.24 -16.82
N LYS A 210 18.02 -8.62 -17.85
CA LYS A 210 18.81 -9.33 -18.87
C LYS A 210 20.11 -9.91 -18.31
N HIS A 211 20.74 -9.23 -17.35
CA HIS A 211 22.03 -9.62 -16.78
C HIS A 211 21.91 -10.17 -15.37
N ARG A 212 20.72 -10.67 -15.00
CA ARG A 212 20.51 -11.28 -13.70
C ARG A 212 21.35 -12.55 -13.62
N VAL A 213 22.37 -12.53 -12.75
CA VAL A 213 23.26 -13.69 -12.56
C VAL A 213 22.44 -14.83 -11.97
N TYR A 214 22.30 -15.93 -12.71
CA TYR A 214 21.76 -17.17 -12.17
C TYR A 214 22.77 -17.75 -11.19
N ILE A 215 22.43 -17.77 -9.91
CA ILE A 215 23.25 -18.40 -8.88
C ILE A 215 22.53 -19.68 -8.45
N PRO A 216 23.14 -20.86 -8.64
CA PRO A 216 22.50 -22.12 -8.27
C PRO A 216 22.26 -22.16 -6.76
N TYR A 217 21.03 -22.55 -6.39
CA TYR A 217 20.59 -22.62 -5.00
C TYR A 217 21.45 -23.58 -4.18
N THR A 218 21.74 -23.19 -2.94
CA THR A 218 22.40 -24.08 -1.97
C THR A 218 21.32 -24.66 -1.05
N PRO A 219 21.29 -25.98 -0.80
CA PRO A 219 20.30 -26.58 0.09
C PRO A 219 20.31 -25.90 1.47
N VAL A 220 19.15 -25.47 1.95
CA VAL A 220 19.01 -25.00 3.33
C VAL A 220 18.97 -26.22 4.24
N THR A 221 19.97 -26.33 5.12
CA THR A 221 20.13 -27.44 6.07
C THR A 221 19.16 -27.34 7.23
N GLN A 222 19.03 -28.43 8.00
CA GLN A 222 18.16 -28.45 9.18
C GLN A 222 18.61 -27.41 10.20
N ASN A 223 19.92 -27.33 10.47
CA ASN A 223 20.53 -26.35 11.36
C ASN A 223 21.24 -25.26 10.54
N PRO A 224 21.21 -23.98 10.97
CA PRO A 224 21.91 -22.90 10.30
C PRO A 224 23.42 -23.08 10.39
N SER A 225 24.15 -22.71 9.32
CA SER A 225 25.60 -22.60 9.40
C SER A 225 26.01 -21.44 10.30
N TYR A 226 27.28 -21.37 10.71
CA TYR A 226 27.79 -20.24 11.49
C TYR A 226 27.54 -18.89 10.81
N LEU A 227 27.71 -18.81 9.49
CA LEU A 227 27.42 -17.61 8.71
C LEU A 227 25.92 -17.29 8.67
N ASP A 228 25.07 -18.31 8.61
CA ASP A 228 23.62 -18.12 8.63
C ASP A 228 23.14 -17.62 9.99
N ILE A 229 23.75 -18.04 11.10
CA ILE A 229 23.41 -17.55 12.45
C ILE A 229 23.62 -16.04 12.54
N HIS A 230 24.76 -15.53 12.07
CA HIS A 230 25.04 -14.10 12.05
C HIS A 230 24.03 -13.31 11.20
N LYS A 231 23.67 -13.85 10.03
CA LYS A 231 22.65 -13.25 9.16
C LYS A 231 21.27 -13.23 9.82
N VAL A 232 20.85 -14.36 10.38
CA VAL A 232 19.56 -14.51 11.07
C VAL A 232 19.46 -13.53 12.23
N ASN A 233 20.54 -13.32 12.99
CA ASN A 233 20.55 -12.35 14.08
C ASN A 233 20.42 -10.91 13.58
N ALA A 234 21.15 -10.51 12.53
CA ALA A 234 21.03 -9.18 11.95
C ALA A 234 19.62 -8.91 11.37
N ILE A 235 19.03 -9.91 10.69
CA ILE A 235 17.64 -9.85 10.22
C ILE A 235 16.69 -9.72 11.40
N MET A 236 16.84 -10.52 12.45
CA MET A 236 15.97 -10.49 13.61
C MET A 236 16.03 -9.13 14.31
N ASP A 237 17.22 -8.54 14.47
CA ASP A 237 17.38 -7.21 15.06
C ASP A 237 16.72 -6.12 14.21
N PHE A 238 16.86 -6.20 12.88
CA PHE A 238 16.17 -5.33 11.95
C PHE A 238 14.64 -5.47 12.07
N LEU A 239 14.11 -6.69 12.00
CA LEU A 239 12.68 -6.97 12.12
C LEU A 239 12.11 -6.49 13.47
N LYS A 240 12.83 -6.68 14.58
CA LYS A 240 12.41 -6.19 15.90
C LYS A 240 12.43 -4.66 16.01
N THR A 241 13.32 -4.02 15.27
CA THR A 241 13.45 -2.55 15.24
C THR A 241 12.38 -1.91 14.38
N GLN A 242 12.14 -2.48 13.20
CA GLN A 242 11.17 -1.99 12.23
C GLN A 242 9.74 -2.41 12.54
N GLY A 243 9.57 -3.51 13.28
CA GLY A 243 8.28 -4.04 13.65
C GLY A 243 7.49 -4.49 12.42
N PRO A 244 6.23 -4.06 12.27
CA PRO A 244 5.37 -4.43 11.14
C PRO A 244 5.66 -3.59 9.90
N ASN A 245 6.41 -2.49 10.03
CA ASN A 245 6.78 -1.60 8.93
C ASN A 245 8.01 -2.10 8.17
N ALA A 246 8.56 -3.26 8.54
CA ALA A 246 9.65 -3.89 7.80
C ALA A 246 9.10 -4.39 6.45
N THR A 247 9.75 -4.01 5.35
CA THR A 247 9.38 -4.50 4.01
C THR A 247 10.58 -4.98 3.22
N GLY A 248 10.31 -5.68 2.13
CA GLY A 248 11.28 -6.13 1.15
C GLY A 248 11.78 -7.54 1.39
N SER A 249 13.05 -7.77 1.08
CA SER A 249 13.58 -9.12 1.05
C SER A 249 15.08 -9.15 1.31
N PHE A 250 15.55 -10.30 1.76
CA PHE A 250 16.96 -10.57 1.96
C PHE A 250 17.30 -11.93 1.39
N THR A 251 18.59 -12.26 1.30
CA THR A 251 19.01 -13.58 0.79
C THR A 251 19.64 -14.45 1.88
N VAL A 252 19.16 -15.68 2.04
CA VAL A 252 19.73 -16.73 2.90
C VAL A 252 19.99 -17.97 2.06
N SER A 253 21.21 -18.52 2.13
CA SER A 253 21.64 -19.66 1.31
C SER A 253 21.28 -19.53 -0.19
N LYS A 254 21.33 -18.29 -0.71
CA LYS A 254 20.96 -17.89 -2.09
C LYS A 254 19.46 -17.94 -2.42
N TYR A 255 18.59 -18.20 -1.45
CA TYR A 255 17.16 -17.97 -1.57
C TYR A 255 16.82 -16.55 -1.16
N ARG A 256 16.12 -15.83 -2.03
CA ARG A 256 15.52 -14.53 -1.70
C ARG A 256 14.29 -14.78 -0.83
N ILE A 257 14.30 -14.32 0.41
CA ILE A 257 13.24 -14.49 1.41
C ILE A 257 12.50 -13.17 1.56
N SER A 258 11.19 -13.18 1.38
CA SER A 258 10.32 -12.02 1.65
C SER A 258 10.18 -11.78 3.15
N ILE A 259 10.27 -10.51 3.56
CA ILE A 259 9.98 -10.05 4.93
C ILE A 259 8.47 -10.13 5.18
N GLU A 260 7.65 -9.79 4.20
CA GLU A 260 6.19 -9.86 4.25
C GLU A 260 5.72 -11.28 4.58
N TYR A 261 6.34 -12.31 4.00
CA TYR A 261 6.08 -13.70 4.37
C TYR A 261 6.39 -13.99 5.84
N ILE A 262 7.50 -13.46 6.37
CA ILE A 262 7.90 -13.68 7.76
C ILE A 262 6.88 -13.03 8.70
N LEU A 263 6.54 -11.77 8.46
CA LEU A 263 5.54 -11.04 9.23
C LEU A 263 4.17 -11.74 9.16
N TRP A 264 3.77 -12.21 7.99
CA TRP A 264 2.56 -13.01 7.81
C TRP A 264 2.59 -14.30 8.63
N ASN A 265 3.70 -15.05 8.57
CA ASN A 265 3.83 -16.32 9.29
C ASN A 265 3.70 -16.11 10.80
N LEU A 266 4.28 -15.04 11.33
CA LEU A 266 4.14 -14.66 12.74
C LEU A 266 2.70 -14.27 13.08
N ALA A 267 2.09 -13.39 12.28
CA ALA A 267 0.73 -12.92 12.50
C ALA A 267 -0.29 -14.07 12.48
N LYS A 268 -0.15 -15.00 11.52
CA LYS A 268 -0.97 -16.22 11.41
C LYS A 268 -0.95 -17.05 12.69
N ASN A 269 0.21 -17.12 13.35
CA ASN A 269 0.42 -17.89 14.56
C ASN A 269 0.16 -17.09 15.84
N GLY A 270 -0.39 -15.86 15.74
CA GLY A 270 -0.65 -14.99 16.89
C GLY A 270 0.62 -14.54 17.62
N LYS A 271 1.74 -14.47 16.89
CA LYS A 271 3.04 -14.09 17.44
C LYS A 271 3.44 -12.70 16.98
N SER A 272 4.15 -11.98 17.85
CA SER A 272 4.72 -10.68 17.54
C SER A 272 6.16 -10.82 17.07
N VAL A 273 6.56 -9.96 16.13
CA VAL A 273 7.97 -9.84 15.72
C VAL A 273 8.90 -9.47 16.89
N LYS A 274 8.38 -8.79 17.91
CA LYS A 274 9.13 -8.44 19.13
C LYS A 274 9.56 -9.68 19.93
N SER A 275 8.76 -10.74 19.92
CA SER A 275 9.05 -12.01 20.63
C SER A 275 9.76 -13.06 19.75
N LEU A 276 10.11 -12.71 18.51
CA LEU A 276 10.78 -13.61 17.57
C LEU A 276 12.11 -14.12 18.12
N LYS A 277 12.35 -15.42 18.00
CA LYS A 277 13.61 -16.10 18.33
C LYS A 277 14.33 -16.56 17.07
N SER A 278 15.65 -16.73 17.12
CA SER A 278 16.47 -17.10 15.95
C SER A 278 16.12 -18.47 15.36
N ASP A 279 15.81 -19.46 16.21
CA ASP A 279 15.36 -20.79 15.80
C ASP A 279 13.99 -20.74 15.09
N GLU A 280 13.08 -19.92 15.61
CA GLU A 280 11.79 -19.67 14.99
C GLU A 280 11.95 -18.98 13.62
N LEU A 281 12.76 -17.93 13.53
CA LEU A 281 13.04 -17.25 12.25
C LEU A 281 13.66 -18.23 11.24
N TRP A 282 14.59 -19.09 11.67
CA TRP A 282 15.15 -20.13 10.80
C TRP A 282 14.09 -21.13 10.31
N ASN A 283 13.16 -21.53 11.16
CA ASN A 283 12.04 -22.40 10.78
C ASN A 283 11.15 -21.74 9.72
N ILE A 284 10.86 -20.45 9.86
CA ILE A 284 10.09 -19.68 8.89
C ILE A 284 10.83 -19.59 7.56
N ILE A 285 12.14 -19.29 7.57
CA ILE A 285 12.97 -19.27 6.35
C ILE A 285 12.96 -20.63 5.65
N ARG A 286 13.09 -21.75 6.39
CA ARG A 286 13.02 -23.09 5.80
C ARG A 286 11.66 -23.40 5.19
N ALA A 287 10.57 -22.97 5.83
CA ALA A 287 9.23 -23.12 5.29
C ALA A 287 9.08 -22.33 3.99
N TYR A 288 9.55 -21.08 3.96
CA TYR A 288 9.57 -20.24 2.78
C TYR A 288 10.29 -20.91 1.61
N VAL A 289 11.50 -21.43 1.83
CA VAL A 289 12.30 -22.08 0.79
C VAL A 289 11.59 -23.31 0.18
N ARG A 290 10.79 -24.03 0.97
CA ARG A 290 9.96 -25.12 0.45
C ARG A 290 8.86 -24.59 -0.47
N GLU A 291 8.19 -23.51 -0.07
CA GLU A 291 7.16 -22.83 -0.89
C GLU A 291 7.75 -22.27 -2.19
N THR A 292 8.95 -21.66 -2.15
CA THR A 292 9.64 -21.16 -3.35
C THR A 292 9.91 -22.29 -4.35
N LYS A 293 10.33 -23.47 -3.87
CA LYS A 293 10.53 -24.64 -4.73
C LYS A 293 9.23 -25.10 -5.40
N ILE A 294 8.10 -25.00 -4.69
CA ILE A 294 6.78 -25.30 -5.25
C ILE A 294 6.43 -24.29 -6.35
N PHE A 295 6.67 -22.99 -6.10
CA PHE A 295 6.48 -21.94 -7.10
C PHE A 295 7.36 -22.15 -8.34
N ASP A 296 8.65 -22.43 -8.14
CA ASP A 296 9.61 -22.65 -9.23
C ASP A 296 9.20 -23.85 -10.10
N ALA A 297 8.59 -24.87 -9.49
CA ALA A 297 8.06 -26.04 -10.19
C ALA A 297 6.70 -25.82 -10.88
N LEU A 298 6.05 -24.66 -10.74
CA LEU A 298 4.79 -24.38 -11.43
C LEU A 298 4.99 -24.38 -12.96
N PRO A 299 4.11 -25.05 -13.73
CA PRO A 299 4.05 -24.92 -15.18
C PRO A 299 4.03 -23.46 -15.65
N GLU A 300 4.70 -23.18 -16.77
CA GLU A 300 4.80 -21.82 -17.34
C GLU A 300 3.43 -21.20 -17.64
N LYS A 301 2.45 -22.01 -18.06
CA LYS A 301 1.06 -21.57 -18.25
C LYS A 301 0.45 -20.98 -16.97
N GLU A 302 0.81 -21.49 -15.81
CA GLU A 302 0.30 -21.00 -14.52
C GLU A 302 1.02 -19.73 -14.10
N LYS A 303 2.34 -19.69 -14.31
CA LYS A 303 3.13 -18.46 -14.10
C LYS A 303 2.68 -17.33 -15.03
N ALA A 304 2.20 -17.64 -16.23
CA ALA A 304 1.60 -16.67 -17.15
C ALA A 304 0.30 -16.08 -16.58
N VAL A 305 -0.63 -16.92 -16.08
CA VAL A 305 -1.85 -16.43 -15.43
C VAL A 305 -1.55 -15.48 -14.27
N LEU A 306 -0.55 -15.81 -13.43
CA LEU A 306 -0.12 -14.90 -12.36
C LEU A 306 0.45 -13.58 -12.89
N ARG A 307 1.20 -13.59 -14.00
CA ARG A 307 1.66 -12.36 -14.66
C ARG A 307 0.49 -11.51 -15.14
N ASP A 308 -0.53 -12.11 -15.72
CA ASP A 308 -1.67 -11.38 -16.25
C ASP A 308 -2.49 -10.74 -15.12
N ILE A 309 -2.67 -11.45 -14.00
CA ILE A 309 -3.26 -10.88 -12.77
C ILE A 309 -2.41 -9.73 -12.24
N LEU A 310 -1.08 -9.91 -12.15
CA LEU A 310 -0.18 -8.87 -11.67
C LEU A 310 -0.23 -7.63 -12.56
N ASN A 311 -0.19 -7.80 -13.88
CA ASN A 311 -0.31 -6.72 -14.86
C ASN A 311 -1.63 -5.97 -14.70
N TYR A 312 -2.75 -6.68 -14.50
CA TYR A 312 -4.05 -6.06 -14.25
C TYR A 312 -4.03 -5.19 -12.99
N VAL A 313 -3.51 -5.73 -11.89
CA VAL A 313 -3.44 -5.02 -10.60
C VAL A 313 -2.49 -3.83 -10.67
N GLN A 314 -1.34 -3.96 -11.32
CA GLN A 314 -0.37 -2.87 -11.48
C GLN A 314 -0.89 -1.79 -12.41
N LEU A 315 -1.50 -2.15 -13.54
CA LEU A 315 -1.98 -1.18 -14.52
C LEU A 315 -3.12 -0.33 -13.97
N LEU A 316 -4.05 -0.93 -13.23
CA LEU A 316 -5.15 -0.19 -12.60
C LEU A 316 -4.76 0.45 -11.26
N GLY A 317 -3.68 -0.01 -10.63
CA GLY A 317 -3.22 0.45 -9.32
C GLY A 317 -4.37 0.44 -8.30
N ASP A 318 -4.65 1.60 -7.73
CA ASP A 318 -5.73 1.81 -6.76
C ASP A 318 -7.15 1.58 -7.31
N GLY A 319 -7.30 1.60 -8.63
CA GLY A 319 -8.55 1.28 -9.33
C GLY A 319 -8.81 -0.21 -9.49
N ALA A 320 -7.84 -1.08 -9.19
CA ALA A 320 -8.00 -2.52 -9.33
C ALA A 320 -9.04 -3.05 -8.33
N ARG A 321 -10.06 -3.79 -8.83
CA ARG A 321 -11.16 -4.32 -8.02
C ARG A 321 -11.64 -5.66 -8.55
N GLY A 322 -12.37 -6.41 -7.72
CA GLY A 322 -13.04 -7.65 -8.11
C GLY A 322 -12.32 -8.92 -7.67
N GLU A 323 -12.50 -9.99 -8.44
CA GLU A 323 -11.99 -11.34 -8.13
C GLU A 323 -11.20 -11.88 -9.31
N VAL A 324 -10.10 -12.55 -9.03
CA VAL A 324 -9.27 -13.25 -10.03
C VAL A 324 -9.18 -14.74 -9.69
N THR A 325 -9.10 -15.60 -10.70
CA THR A 325 -9.04 -17.05 -10.52
C THR A 325 -7.65 -17.58 -10.88
N PHE A 326 -7.14 -18.50 -10.06
CA PHE A 326 -5.95 -19.28 -10.35
C PHE A 326 -6.11 -20.69 -9.77
N LYS A 327 -5.88 -21.74 -10.59
CA LYS A 327 -6.11 -23.15 -10.22
C LYS A 327 -7.46 -23.39 -9.53
N SER A 328 -8.52 -22.82 -10.08
CA SER A 328 -9.89 -22.90 -9.54
C SER A 328 -10.10 -22.24 -8.17
N HIS A 329 -9.10 -21.53 -7.63
CA HIS A 329 -9.24 -20.71 -6.43
C HIS A 329 -9.50 -19.26 -6.83
N LYS A 330 -10.44 -18.63 -6.14
CA LYS A 330 -10.76 -17.22 -6.33
C LYS A 330 -10.05 -16.38 -5.28
N LEU A 331 -9.37 -15.35 -5.74
CA LEU A 331 -8.65 -14.37 -4.92
C LEU A 331 -9.33 -13.01 -5.09
N SER A 332 -9.64 -12.37 -3.96
CA SER A 332 -10.14 -11.00 -3.96
C SER A 332 -9.02 -10.00 -4.22
N ILE A 333 -9.25 -9.05 -5.13
CA ILE A 333 -8.32 -7.93 -5.34
C ILE A 333 -8.30 -7.02 -4.10
N ASP A 334 -9.43 -6.82 -3.42
CA ASP A 334 -9.49 -6.05 -2.18
C ASP A 334 -8.57 -6.64 -1.10
N PHE A 335 -8.45 -7.97 -1.06
CA PHE A 335 -7.50 -8.65 -0.19
C PHE A 335 -6.05 -8.30 -0.54
N ILE A 336 -5.67 -8.41 -1.82
CA ILE A 336 -4.34 -8.05 -2.31
C ILE A 336 -4.01 -6.62 -1.93
N MET A 337 -4.91 -5.68 -2.25
CA MET A 337 -4.72 -4.26 -1.99
C MET A 337 -4.66 -3.96 -0.49
N THR A 338 -5.49 -4.61 0.32
CA THR A 338 -5.44 -4.50 1.79
C THR A 338 -4.10 -4.96 2.35
N VAL A 339 -3.56 -6.10 1.89
CA VAL A 339 -2.25 -6.57 2.34
C VAL A 339 -1.16 -5.57 1.99
N VAL A 340 -1.12 -5.14 0.72
CA VAL A 340 -0.13 -4.18 0.20
C VAL A 340 -0.17 -2.88 1.01
N HIS A 341 -1.35 -2.28 1.20
CA HIS A 341 -1.48 -1.01 1.90
C HIS A 341 -1.28 -1.09 3.41
N LEU A 342 -1.62 -2.21 4.06
CA LEU A 342 -1.33 -2.40 5.49
C LEU A 342 0.16 -2.61 5.76
N GLN A 343 0.89 -3.18 4.81
CA GLN A 343 2.36 -3.27 4.84
C GLN A 343 3.03 -1.96 4.38
N GLY A 344 2.26 -1.09 3.72
CA GLY A 344 2.73 0.12 3.06
C GLY A 344 3.69 -0.16 1.90
N ALA A 345 3.60 -1.36 1.33
CA ALA A 345 4.28 -1.70 0.09
C ALA A 345 3.62 -0.92 -1.07
N ASP A 346 4.38 -0.74 -2.15
CA ASP A 346 3.85 -0.15 -3.38
C ASP A 346 3.35 -1.24 -4.33
N ILE A 347 2.16 -1.05 -4.90
CA ILE A 347 1.53 -2.02 -5.79
C ILE A 347 2.36 -2.27 -7.05
N TYR A 348 3.04 -1.24 -7.55
CA TYR A 348 3.92 -1.30 -8.72
C TYR A 348 5.22 -2.06 -8.46
N SER A 349 5.55 -2.29 -7.18
CA SER A 349 6.73 -3.07 -6.78
C SER A 349 6.48 -4.58 -6.69
N LEU A 350 5.21 -5.01 -6.72
CA LEU A 350 4.86 -6.43 -6.63
C LEU A 350 5.45 -7.25 -7.78
N THR A 351 5.90 -8.46 -7.44
CA THR A 351 6.35 -9.46 -8.40
C THR A 351 5.38 -10.64 -8.47
N VAL A 352 5.58 -11.51 -9.46
CA VAL A 352 4.79 -12.74 -9.63
C VAL A 352 4.92 -13.67 -8.42
N VAL A 353 6.08 -13.66 -7.76
CA VAL A 353 6.35 -14.43 -6.54
C VAL A 353 5.54 -13.84 -5.38
N ASP A 354 5.54 -12.52 -5.22
CA ASP A 354 4.77 -11.85 -4.16
C ASP A 354 3.27 -12.12 -4.34
N LEU A 355 2.75 -12.06 -5.58
CA LEU A 355 1.37 -12.41 -5.86
C LEU A 355 1.04 -13.87 -5.50
N TRP A 356 1.94 -14.82 -5.81
CA TRP A 356 1.79 -16.21 -5.39
C TRP A 356 1.73 -16.34 -3.85
N GLU A 357 2.56 -15.59 -3.13
CA GLU A 357 2.55 -15.59 -1.67
C GLU A 357 1.25 -15.01 -1.09
N LEU A 358 0.75 -13.92 -1.68
CA LEU A 358 -0.55 -13.34 -1.33
C LEU A 358 -1.69 -14.32 -1.55
N MET A 359 -1.62 -15.13 -2.61
CA MET A 359 -2.57 -16.22 -2.85
C MET A 359 -2.53 -17.29 -1.76
N LYS A 360 -1.34 -17.76 -1.39
CA LYS A 360 -1.18 -18.75 -0.31
C LYS A 360 -1.67 -18.19 1.03
N MET A 361 -1.42 -16.91 1.27
CA MET A 361 -1.91 -16.19 2.43
C MET A 361 -3.45 -16.15 2.43
N TYR A 362 -4.08 -15.81 1.31
CA TYR A 362 -5.54 -15.81 1.16
C TYR A 362 -6.14 -17.19 1.47
N GLU A 363 -5.60 -18.26 0.88
CA GLU A 363 -6.07 -19.65 1.13
C GLU A 363 -6.04 -20.03 2.62
N VAL A 364 -5.04 -19.54 3.36
CA VAL A 364 -4.93 -19.80 4.80
C VAL A 364 -6.03 -19.08 5.58
N TYR A 365 -6.29 -17.82 5.27
CA TYR A 365 -7.35 -17.06 5.95
C TYR A 365 -8.74 -17.52 5.54
N GLU A 366 -8.93 -17.95 4.29
CA GLU A 366 -10.15 -18.59 3.83
C GLU A 366 -10.45 -19.88 4.61
N LYS A 367 -9.44 -20.73 4.85
CA LYS A 367 -9.58 -21.93 5.69
C LYS A 367 -9.88 -21.58 7.14
N LYS A 368 -9.21 -20.56 7.69
CA LYS A 368 -9.45 -20.08 9.07
C LYS A 368 -10.87 -19.54 9.24
N LEU A 369 -11.41 -18.84 8.24
CA LEU A 369 -12.80 -18.39 8.25
C LEU A 369 -13.80 -19.56 8.30
N GLY A 370 -13.44 -20.72 7.75
CA GLY A 370 -14.25 -21.94 7.87
C GLY A 370 -14.45 -22.44 9.32
N SER A 371 -13.61 -21.98 10.26
CA SER A 371 -13.71 -22.28 11.69
C SER A 371 -14.27 -21.12 12.54
N GLU A 372 -14.59 -19.97 11.95
CA GLU A 372 -15.11 -18.78 12.63
C GLU A 372 -16.63 -18.64 12.37
N PRO A 373 -17.39 -17.96 13.26
CA PRO A 373 -18.79 -17.62 13.00
C PRO A 373 -18.91 -16.80 11.72
N GLN A 374 -19.64 -17.32 10.74
CA GLN A 374 -19.84 -16.62 9.46
C GLN A 374 -21.03 -15.68 9.54
N ASN A 375 -20.81 -14.40 9.24
CA ASN A 375 -21.89 -13.47 9.06
C ASN A 375 -22.43 -13.58 7.64
N ARG A 376 -23.68 -14.05 7.49
CA ARG A 376 -24.33 -14.22 6.18
C ARG A 376 -24.54 -12.92 5.40
N ASN A 377 -24.47 -11.77 6.08
CA ASN A 377 -24.65 -10.45 5.47
C ASN A 377 -23.36 -9.87 4.88
N ILE A 378 -22.21 -10.50 5.14
CA ILE A 378 -20.90 -10.06 4.64
C ILE A 378 -20.45 -11.08 3.59
N SER A 379 -19.96 -10.62 2.44
CA SER A 379 -19.44 -11.54 1.42
C SER A 379 -18.28 -12.36 1.99
N LYS A 380 -18.11 -13.61 1.54
CA LYS A 380 -17.00 -14.47 1.99
C LYS A 380 -15.63 -13.79 1.78
N TYR A 381 -15.46 -13.12 0.64
CA TYR A 381 -14.21 -12.41 0.28
C TYR A 381 -13.92 -11.24 1.22
N GLU A 382 -14.95 -10.47 1.56
CA GLU A 382 -14.83 -9.38 2.51
C GLU A 382 -14.52 -9.92 3.92
N GLN A 383 -15.17 -11.00 4.35
CA GLN A 383 -14.86 -11.65 5.62
C GLN A 383 -13.39 -12.11 5.70
N VAL A 384 -12.84 -12.69 4.63
CA VAL A 384 -11.41 -13.06 4.58
C VAL A 384 -10.51 -11.83 4.69
N THR A 385 -10.86 -10.75 4.01
CA THR A 385 -10.12 -9.47 4.03
C THR A 385 -10.14 -8.83 5.42
N LEU A 386 -11.31 -8.76 6.06
CA LEU A 386 -11.46 -8.22 7.40
C LEU A 386 -10.78 -9.11 8.45
N LEU A 387 -10.84 -10.43 8.31
CA LEU A 387 -10.16 -11.36 9.21
C LEU A 387 -8.64 -11.17 9.17
N TYR A 388 -8.07 -11.01 7.96
CA TYR A 388 -6.66 -10.66 7.81
C TYR A 388 -6.36 -9.32 8.46
N ALA A 389 -7.11 -8.27 8.13
CA ALA A 389 -6.85 -6.93 8.63
C ALA A 389 -6.93 -6.87 10.17
N ILE A 390 -7.93 -7.49 10.79
CA ILE A 390 -8.03 -7.58 12.25
C ILE A 390 -6.85 -8.36 12.82
N THR A 391 -6.49 -9.52 12.24
CA THR A 391 -5.36 -10.31 12.74
C THR A 391 -4.06 -9.51 12.67
N TYR A 392 -3.83 -8.79 11.57
CA TYR A 392 -2.69 -7.91 11.38
C TYR A 392 -2.71 -6.78 12.42
N LEU A 393 -3.84 -6.09 12.57
CA LEU A 393 -4.02 -4.98 13.49
C LEU A 393 -4.08 -5.40 14.96
N ARG A 394 -4.23 -6.67 15.32
CA ARG A 394 -4.17 -7.09 16.74
C ARG A 394 -2.75 -7.29 17.23
N ASN A 395 -1.84 -7.62 16.33
CA ASN A 395 -0.49 -8.07 16.67
C ASN A 395 0.51 -6.91 16.83
N ASP A 396 0.12 -5.66 16.59
CA ASP A 396 1.00 -4.49 16.71
C ASP A 396 0.33 -3.29 17.39
N ALA A 397 1.08 -2.21 17.65
CA ALA A 397 0.58 -0.98 18.28
C ALA A 397 0.90 0.29 17.45
N GLY A 398 1.67 0.18 16.36
CA GLY A 398 2.11 1.31 15.53
C GLY A 398 1.37 1.43 14.18
N PHE A 399 0.04 1.41 14.19
CA PHE A 399 -0.74 1.23 12.95
C PHE A 399 -0.67 2.42 12.00
N THR A 400 -0.09 2.18 10.82
CA THR A 400 -0.20 3.03 9.63
C THR A 400 -0.64 2.17 8.46
N GLY A 401 -1.47 2.70 7.56
CA GLY A 401 -1.95 1.96 6.38
C GLY A 401 -3.44 2.12 6.11
N GLN A 402 -3.94 1.35 5.15
CA GLN A 402 -5.33 1.41 4.67
C GLN A 402 -5.89 0.00 4.49
N ILE A 403 -7.16 -0.18 4.83
CA ILE A 403 -7.95 -1.37 4.43
C ILE A 403 -8.68 -1.02 3.15
N VAL A 404 -8.71 -1.93 2.18
CA VAL A 404 -9.42 -1.74 0.92
C VAL A 404 -10.64 -2.66 0.90
N ILE A 405 -11.82 -2.06 0.71
CA ILE A 405 -13.10 -2.77 0.58
C ILE A 405 -13.85 -2.14 -0.60
N ASP A 406 -14.30 -2.96 -1.55
CA ASP A 406 -14.88 -2.52 -2.82
C ASP A 406 -13.99 -1.46 -3.52
N GLY A 407 -12.67 -1.63 -3.41
CA GLY A 407 -11.63 -0.69 -3.88
C GLY A 407 -11.64 0.71 -3.28
N VAL A 408 -12.34 0.94 -2.16
CA VAL A 408 -12.22 2.17 -1.39
C VAL A 408 -11.18 1.99 -0.29
N LYS A 409 -10.23 2.93 -0.23
CA LYS A 409 -9.19 2.98 0.79
C LYS A 409 -9.72 3.60 2.08
N ILE A 410 -9.73 2.80 3.13
CA ILE A 410 -10.20 3.18 4.46
C ILE A 410 -8.98 3.31 5.37
N PRO A 411 -8.60 4.53 5.80
CA PRO A 411 -7.46 4.72 6.67
C PRO A 411 -7.63 3.95 7.98
N VAL A 412 -6.60 3.22 8.41
CA VAL A 412 -6.65 2.52 9.70
C VAL A 412 -6.87 3.50 10.85
N SER A 413 -6.30 4.70 10.77
CA SER A 413 -6.53 5.78 11.73
C SER A 413 -8.02 6.13 11.90
N TYR A 414 -8.80 6.10 10.81
CA TYR A 414 -10.25 6.29 10.86
C TYR A 414 -10.92 5.15 11.64
N ILE A 415 -10.58 3.90 11.34
CA ILE A 415 -11.16 2.71 11.98
C ILE A 415 -10.88 2.74 13.48
N LEU A 416 -9.63 3.00 13.88
CA LEU A 416 -9.23 3.10 15.28
C LEU A 416 -9.95 4.24 16.00
N LYS A 417 -10.11 5.40 15.34
CA LYS A 417 -10.88 6.53 15.89
C LYS A 417 -12.35 6.15 16.11
N GLN A 418 -12.98 5.47 15.16
CA GLN A 418 -14.37 5.01 15.31
C GLN A 418 -14.51 3.98 16.43
N LEU A 419 -13.63 2.98 16.51
CA LEU A 419 -13.61 2.02 17.61
C LEU A 419 -13.51 2.73 18.97
N LYS A 420 -12.62 3.71 19.09
CA LYS A 420 -12.47 4.50 20.31
C LYS A 420 -13.75 5.26 20.69
N ILE A 421 -14.44 5.85 19.71
CA ILE A 421 -15.74 6.53 19.93
C ILE A 421 -16.78 5.53 20.50
N PHE A 422 -16.77 4.28 20.04
CA PHE A 422 -17.65 3.23 20.56
C PHE A 422 -17.13 2.55 21.84
N GLY A 423 -16.06 3.05 22.46
CA GLY A 423 -15.46 2.45 23.65
C GLY A 423 -14.89 1.05 23.40
N LYS A 424 -14.48 0.76 22.16
CA LYS A 424 -13.89 -0.50 21.74
C LYS A 424 -12.40 -0.33 21.43
N ASP A 425 -11.68 -1.44 21.53
CA ASP A 425 -10.26 -1.54 21.18
C ASP A 425 -10.07 -2.58 20.08
N ILE A 426 -9.12 -2.34 19.17
CA ILE A 426 -8.84 -3.23 18.03
C ILE A 426 -8.45 -4.66 18.46
N ARG A 427 -7.86 -4.82 19.65
CA ARG A 427 -7.54 -6.12 20.27
C ARG A 427 -8.79 -6.95 20.55
N THR A 428 -9.93 -6.30 20.74
CA THR A 428 -11.22 -6.91 21.10
C THR A 428 -12.28 -6.77 20.02
N ALA A 429 -12.04 -5.96 18.99
CA ALA A 429 -13.02 -5.67 17.95
C ALA A 429 -13.37 -6.91 17.13
N THR A 430 -14.65 -7.14 16.86
CA THR A 430 -15.12 -8.26 16.02
C THR A 430 -15.17 -7.88 14.55
N MET A 431 -15.27 -8.87 13.64
CA MET A 431 -15.41 -8.61 12.20
C MET A 431 -16.64 -7.76 11.89
N GLU A 432 -17.76 -7.99 12.59
CA GLU A 432 -19.01 -7.25 12.42
C GLU A 432 -18.83 -5.77 12.77
N GLN A 433 -18.12 -5.48 13.86
CA GLN A 433 -17.87 -4.10 14.29
C GLN A 433 -17.02 -3.36 13.26
N ILE A 434 -15.97 -4.01 12.75
CA ILE A 434 -15.15 -3.41 11.68
C ILE A 434 -15.99 -3.24 10.41
N HIS A 435 -16.78 -4.24 10.02
CA HIS A 435 -17.66 -4.17 8.85
C HIS A 435 -18.67 -3.01 8.93
N ILE A 436 -19.26 -2.75 10.11
CA ILE A 436 -20.17 -1.61 10.31
C ILE A 436 -19.41 -0.29 10.07
N ILE A 437 -18.20 -0.16 10.61
CA ILE A 437 -17.36 1.02 10.45
C ILE A 437 -16.97 1.22 8.99
N THR A 438 -16.51 0.16 8.31
CA THR A 438 -16.11 0.23 6.91
C THR A 438 -17.31 0.53 6.02
N SER A 439 -18.46 -0.11 6.24
CA SER A 439 -19.71 0.16 5.52
C SER A 439 -20.19 1.60 5.68
N ALA A 440 -20.09 2.17 6.88
CA ALA A 440 -20.43 3.58 7.11
C ALA A 440 -19.47 4.52 6.36
N TYR A 441 -18.17 4.19 6.34
CA TYR A 441 -17.18 4.94 5.57
C TYR A 441 -17.46 4.88 4.06
N LEU A 442 -17.76 3.69 3.53
CA LEU A 442 -18.14 3.49 2.13
C LEU A 442 -19.34 4.35 1.76
N LYS A 443 -20.42 4.35 2.56
CA LYS A 443 -21.60 5.19 2.30
C LYS A 443 -21.29 6.69 2.28
N LYS A 444 -20.31 7.14 3.06
CA LYS A 444 -19.95 8.55 3.18
C LYS A 444 -18.95 9.02 2.11
N TYR A 445 -18.03 8.16 1.70
CA TYR A 445 -16.86 8.53 0.90
C TYR A 445 -16.75 7.80 -0.44
N THR A 446 -17.68 6.91 -0.78
CA THR A 446 -17.84 6.47 -2.18
C THR A 446 -18.54 7.61 -2.92
N PRO A 447 -17.91 8.24 -3.92
CA PRO A 447 -18.65 9.17 -4.76
C PRO A 447 -19.76 8.39 -5.47
N PRO A 448 -21.04 8.80 -5.39
CA PRO A 448 -22.04 8.37 -6.35
C PRO A 448 -21.88 9.14 -7.68
N THR A 449 -20.69 9.68 -7.97
CA THR A 449 -20.46 10.45 -9.20
C THR A 449 -20.05 9.48 -10.29
N ARG A 450 -21.04 8.79 -10.85
CA ARG A 450 -20.92 8.15 -12.16
C ARG A 450 -20.42 9.21 -13.14
N VAL A 451 -19.30 8.94 -13.81
CA VAL A 451 -18.88 9.79 -14.92
C VAL A 451 -19.65 9.31 -16.13
N PRO A 452 -20.52 10.15 -16.76
CA PRO A 452 -21.25 9.73 -17.95
C PRO A 452 -20.26 9.20 -18.99
N LEU A 453 -20.49 8.00 -19.52
CA LEU A 453 -19.61 7.49 -20.55
C LEU A 453 -19.88 8.29 -21.84
N GLY A 454 -18.83 8.83 -22.44
CA GLY A 454 -18.92 9.52 -23.71
C GLY A 454 -19.23 8.57 -24.87
N THR A 455 -19.34 9.10 -26.09
CA THR A 455 -19.49 8.26 -27.29
C THR A 455 -18.23 7.46 -27.64
N GLN A 456 -17.07 7.86 -27.10
CA GLN A 456 -15.78 7.20 -27.25
C GLN A 456 -15.04 7.19 -25.90
N PRO A 457 -14.21 6.16 -25.63
CA PRO A 457 -13.38 6.15 -24.43
C PRO A 457 -12.31 7.24 -24.50
N THR A 458 -11.99 7.85 -23.36
CA THR A 458 -10.77 8.66 -23.19
C THR A 458 -9.52 7.78 -23.34
N GLU A 459 -8.34 8.40 -23.45
CA GLU A 459 -7.08 7.65 -23.49
C GLU A 459 -6.88 6.80 -22.23
N GLU A 460 -7.23 7.33 -21.07
CA GLU A 460 -7.19 6.60 -19.79
C GLU A 460 -8.15 5.41 -19.79
N GLN A 461 -9.41 5.62 -20.20
CA GLN A 461 -10.40 4.55 -20.33
C GLN A 461 -9.97 3.49 -21.35
N THR A 462 -9.28 3.89 -22.41
CA THR A 462 -8.74 2.98 -23.43
C THR A 462 -7.68 2.05 -22.84
N LEU A 463 -6.81 2.55 -21.96
CA LEU A 463 -5.82 1.75 -21.25
C LEU A 463 -6.47 0.78 -20.27
N GLU A 464 -7.43 1.24 -19.47
CA GLU A 464 -8.19 0.40 -18.54
C GLU A 464 -8.94 -0.72 -19.26
N LEU A 465 -9.60 -0.40 -20.39
CA LEU A 465 -10.31 -1.39 -21.20
C LEU A 465 -9.34 -2.42 -21.79
N ARG A 466 -8.14 -2.01 -22.20
CA ARG A 466 -7.12 -2.96 -22.70
C ARG A 466 -6.70 -3.94 -21.60
N ALA A 467 -6.42 -3.43 -20.40
CA ALA A 467 -6.10 -4.25 -19.23
C ALA A 467 -7.18 -5.29 -18.95
N LEU A 468 -8.43 -4.83 -18.99
CA LEU A 468 -9.60 -5.64 -18.72
C LEU A 468 -9.81 -6.71 -19.80
N ILE A 469 -9.61 -6.37 -21.08
CA ILE A 469 -9.67 -7.35 -22.18
C ILE A 469 -8.64 -8.46 -22.00
N ASP A 470 -7.40 -8.10 -21.66
CA ASP A 470 -6.32 -9.07 -21.45
C ASP A 470 -6.64 -9.98 -20.27
N LEU A 471 -7.17 -9.42 -19.17
CA LEU A 471 -7.65 -10.20 -18.04
C LEU A 471 -8.81 -11.14 -18.44
N LEU A 472 -9.81 -10.63 -19.16
CA LEU A 472 -10.98 -11.41 -19.59
C LEU A 472 -10.58 -12.58 -20.51
N LYS A 473 -9.65 -12.35 -21.44
CA LYS A 473 -9.10 -13.38 -22.34
C LYS A 473 -8.34 -14.46 -21.59
N THR A 474 -7.70 -14.09 -20.48
CA THR A 474 -6.94 -15.01 -19.62
C THR A 474 -7.85 -15.81 -18.71
N GLN A 475 -8.83 -15.15 -18.07
CA GLN A 475 -9.68 -15.73 -17.05
C GLN A 475 -10.80 -16.60 -17.63
N ARG A 476 -11.34 -16.24 -18.81
CA ARG A 476 -12.37 -16.95 -19.62
C ARG A 476 -13.62 -17.46 -18.87
N SER A 477 -13.79 -17.12 -17.60
CA SER A 477 -14.77 -17.74 -16.72
C SER A 477 -15.91 -16.77 -16.37
N PRO A 478 -17.18 -17.19 -16.49
CA PRO A 478 -18.35 -16.40 -16.07
C PRO A 478 -18.38 -16.09 -14.57
N THR A 479 -17.62 -16.83 -13.77
CA THR A 479 -17.56 -16.63 -12.31
C THR A 479 -16.66 -15.47 -11.89
N VAL A 480 -15.98 -14.80 -12.81
CA VAL A 480 -15.18 -13.61 -12.51
C VAL A 480 -16.13 -12.52 -12.02
N GLY A 481 -15.78 -11.85 -10.92
CA GLY A 481 -16.69 -10.96 -10.18
C GLY A 481 -17.11 -9.70 -10.95
N SER A 482 -17.32 -8.61 -10.24
CA SER A 482 -17.55 -7.30 -10.85
C SER A 482 -16.30 -6.44 -10.79
N PHE A 483 -16.04 -5.64 -11.81
CA PHE A 483 -15.07 -4.55 -11.77
C PHE A 483 -15.81 -3.21 -11.79
N ILE A 484 -15.14 -2.14 -11.39
CA ILE A 484 -15.67 -0.78 -11.51
C ILE A 484 -14.93 -0.07 -12.62
N PHE A 485 -15.67 0.51 -13.56
CA PHE A 485 -15.14 1.24 -14.70
C PHE A 485 -15.84 2.59 -14.79
N SER A 486 -15.08 3.69 -14.62
CA SER A 486 -15.65 5.07 -14.60
C SER A 486 -16.81 5.27 -13.61
N GLY A 487 -16.79 4.53 -12.49
CA GLY A 487 -17.86 4.56 -11.48
C GLY A 487 -19.01 3.56 -11.71
N TYR A 488 -19.02 2.82 -12.82
CA TYR A 488 -19.99 1.74 -13.08
C TYR A 488 -19.48 0.40 -12.59
N ARG A 489 -20.28 -0.29 -11.76
CA ARG A 489 -19.99 -1.68 -11.34
C ARG A 489 -20.49 -2.64 -12.40
N THR A 490 -19.59 -3.14 -13.25
CA THR A 490 -19.92 -4.08 -14.31
C THR A 490 -19.54 -5.49 -13.90
N SER A 491 -20.49 -6.43 -13.95
CA SER A 491 -20.19 -7.85 -13.72
C SER A 491 -19.56 -8.49 -14.95
N VAL A 492 -18.54 -9.32 -14.78
CA VAL A 492 -17.98 -10.08 -15.91
C VAL A 492 -18.99 -11.08 -16.46
N GLN A 493 -19.87 -11.62 -15.61
CA GLN A 493 -21.03 -12.39 -16.04
C GLN A 493 -21.89 -11.62 -17.06
N PHE A 494 -22.20 -10.34 -16.82
CA PHE A 494 -22.96 -9.52 -17.76
C PHE A 494 -22.27 -9.43 -19.12
N ILE A 495 -20.96 -9.16 -19.13
CA ILE A 495 -20.17 -9.05 -20.36
C ILE A 495 -20.17 -10.37 -21.12
N LEU A 496 -19.85 -11.47 -20.45
CA LEU A 496 -19.78 -12.78 -21.08
C LEU A 496 -21.14 -13.26 -21.57
N SER A 497 -22.21 -13.00 -20.82
CA SER A 497 -23.59 -13.26 -21.24
C SER A 497 -23.96 -12.43 -22.48
N TYR A 498 -23.62 -11.15 -22.51
CA TYR A 498 -23.84 -10.30 -23.68
C TYR A 498 -23.06 -10.83 -24.88
N MET A 499 -21.77 -11.14 -24.71
CA MET A 499 -20.95 -11.67 -25.79
C MET A 499 -21.50 -12.99 -26.33
N ALA A 500 -21.91 -13.91 -25.46
CA ALA A 500 -22.54 -15.17 -25.85
C ALA A 500 -23.85 -14.96 -26.61
N GLN A 501 -24.72 -14.06 -26.14
CA GLN A 501 -25.98 -13.70 -26.79
C GLN A 501 -25.76 -13.12 -28.19
N HIS A 502 -24.67 -12.38 -28.40
CA HIS A 502 -24.35 -11.72 -29.66
C HIS A 502 -23.34 -12.48 -30.53
N GLY A 503 -23.02 -13.73 -30.18
CA GLY A 503 -22.07 -14.56 -30.95
C GLY A 503 -20.65 -14.01 -31.01
N LEU A 504 -20.28 -13.14 -30.06
CA LEU A 504 -18.95 -12.54 -29.96
C LEU A 504 -17.97 -13.51 -29.30
N SER A 505 -16.74 -13.56 -29.82
CA SER A 505 -15.68 -14.39 -29.26
C SER A 505 -14.80 -13.59 -28.31
N ILE A 506 -14.54 -14.13 -27.11
CA ILE A 506 -13.65 -13.51 -26.13
C ILE A 506 -12.24 -13.28 -26.68
N ASP A 507 -11.76 -14.18 -27.53
CA ASP A 507 -10.43 -14.10 -28.15
C ASP A 507 -10.32 -12.92 -29.13
N LYS A 508 -11.45 -12.52 -29.73
CA LYS A 508 -11.53 -11.40 -30.67
C LYS A 508 -12.00 -10.10 -30.04
N LEU A 509 -12.27 -10.08 -28.73
CA LEU A 509 -12.77 -8.90 -28.03
C LEU A 509 -11.82 -7.72 -28.22
N SER A 510 -12.37 -6.65 -28.78
CA SER A 510 -11.73 -5.36 -29.02
C SER A 510 -12.21 -4.30 -28.04
N ILE A 511 -11.43 -3.22 -27.90
CA ILE A 511 -11.78 -2.06 -27.06
C ILE A 511 -13.14 -1.48 -27.45
N LYS A 512 -13.43 -1.40 -28.75
CA LYS A 512 -14.69 -0.86 -29.28
C LYS A 512 -15.89 -1.72 -28.87
N GLU A 513 -15.76 -3.05 -28.95
CA GLU A 513 -16.82 -3.96 -28.53
C GLU A 513 -17.04 -3.87 -27.03
N LEU A 514 -15.97 -3.92 -26.22
CA LEU A 514 -16.11 -3.84 -24.77
C LEU A 514 -16.68 -2.49 -24.32
N TRP A 515 -16.27 -1.38 -24.92
CA TRP A 515 -16.85 -0.06 -24.68
C TRP A 515 -18.35 -0.01 -25.00
N SER A 516 -18.76 -0.65 -26.10
CA SER A 516 -20.18 -0.73 -26.47
C SER A 516 -20.99 -1.53 -25.44
N ILE A 517 -20.40 -2.58 -24.86
CA ILE A 517 -20.98 -3.34 -23.74
C ILE A 517 -21.10 -2.46 -22.49
N MET A 518 -20.10 -1.61 -22.20
CA MET A 518 -20.15 -0.69 -21.06
C MET A 518 -21.25 0.38 -21.22
N LEU A 519 -21.39 0.97 -22.41
CA LEU A 519 -22.45 1.93 -22.73
C LEU A 519 -23.85 1.31 -22.56
N LEU A 520 -24.01 0.05 -22.99
CA LEU A 520 -25.26 -0.66 -22.78
C LEU A 520 -25.55 -0.89 -21.30
N HIS A 521 -24.53 -1.31 -20.53
CA HIS A 521 -24.65 -1.49 -19.08
C HIS A 521 -25.10 -0.21 -18.38
N GLU A 522 -24.48 0.93 -18.69
CA GLU A 522 -24.87 2.25 -18.20
C GLU A 522 -26.33 2.58 -18.55
N SER A 523 -26.75 2.36 -19.80
CA SER A 523 -28.12 2.64 -20.23
C SER A 523 -29.16 1.78 -19.50
N ASN A 524 -28.83 0.52 -19.20
CA ASN A 524 -29.71 -0.38 -18.47
C ASN A 524 -29.82 0.01 -16.98
N GLU A 525 -28.72 0.42 -16.35
CA GLU A 525 -28.72 0.87 -14.95
C GLU A 525 -29.41 2.23 -14.76
N THR A 526 -29.31 3.14 -15.73
CA THR A 526 -30.00 4.43 -15.70
C THR A 526 -31.51 4.27 -15.92
N ASN A 527 -31.93 3.35 -16.80
CA ASN A 527 -33.35 3.04 -17.02
C ASN A 527 -34.02 2.37 -15.82
N THR A 528 -33.30 1.53 -15.05
CA THR A 528 -33.85 0.93 -13.81
C THR A 528 -34.01 1.97 -12.69
N ALA A 529 -33.06 2.90 -12.53
CA ALA A 529 -33.18 4.00 -11.57
C ALA A 529 -34.35 4.95 -11.90
N THR A 530 -34.60 5.18 -13.19
CA THR A 530 -35.71 6.03 -13.65
C THR A 530 -37.07 5.34 -13.53
N ALA A 531 -37.13 4.01 -13.69
CA ALA A 531 -38.35 3.22 -13.50
C ALA A 531 -38.82 3.13 -12.04
N VAL A 532 -37.91 3.23 -11.06
CA VAL A 532 -38.26 3.28 -9.62
C VAL A 532 -38.74 4.68 -9.21
N SER A 533 -38.36 5.73 -9.96
CA SER A 533 -38.82 7.12 -9.73
C SER A 533 -40.19 7.43 -10.34
N ALA A 534 -40.70 6.60 -11.25
CA ALA A 534 -42.04 6.76 -11.82
C ALA A 534 -43.06 6.01 -10.95
N GLY A 535 -43.59 6.71 -9.94
CA GLY A 535 -44.69 6.21 -9.11
C GLY A 535 -45.94 5.80 -9.92
N PRO A 536 -46.82 4.98 -9.31
CA PRO A 536 -47.88 4.27 -10.03
C PRO A 536 -49.00 5.22 -10.45
N GLY A 537 -49.11 5.45 -11.76
CA GLY A 537 -50.21 6.18 -12.35
C GLY A 537 -50.60 5.59 -13.70
N SER A 538 -51.81 5.01 -13.76
CA SER A 538 -52.63 4.88 -14.98
C SER A 538 -52.25 3.82 -16.04
N GLY A 539 -52.68 2.58 -15.79
CA GLY A 539 -53.58 1.80 -16.68
C GLY A 539 -53.06 1.20 -18.00
N LYS A 540 -52.94 -0.14 -18.09
CA LYS A 540 -54.02 -1.08 -18.45
C LYS A 540 -53.50 -2.53 -18.46
N THR A 541 -54.41 -3.41 -18.09
CA THR A 541 -54.33 -4.85 -17.82
C THR A 541 -53.76 -5.70 -18.96
N THR A 542 -52.82 -6.62 -18.69
CA THR A 542 -52.92 -8.04 -19.13
C THR A 542 -52.03 -8.99 -18.29
N THR A 543 -52.72 -9.88 -17.58
CA THR A 543 -52.43 -11.26 -17.12
C THR A 543 -51.05 -11.71 -16.60
N ARG A 544 -51.09 -12.17 -15.34
CA ARG A 544 -50.11 -12.94 -14.53
C ARG A 544 -49.43 -14.12 -15.25
N ILE A 545 -48.13 -14.30 -15.00
CA ILE A 545 -47.53 -15.61 -14.70
C ILE A 545 -46.94 -15.55 -13.29
N LYS A 546 -47.35 -16.51 -12.46
CA LYS A 546 -47.04 -16.66 -11.03
C LYS A 546 -45.81 -17.54 -10.89
N ILE A 547 -44.72 -17.03 -10.31
CA ILE A 547 -43.62 -17.85 -9.75
C ILE A 547 -43.33 -17.34 -8.33
N CYS A 548 -43.25 -18.29 -7.41
CA CYS A 548 -43.18 -18.16 -5.95
C CYS A 548 -41.98 -17.36 -5.41
N GLY A 549 -42.26 -16.59 -4.35
CA GLY A 549 -41.43 -16.53 -3.14
C GLY A 549 -40.26 -15.54 -3.14
N THR A 550 -40.56 -14.24 -3.07
CA THR A 550 -39.58 -13.24 -2.62
C THR A 550 -40.01 -12.68 -1.26
N VAL A 551 -39.14 -12.85 -0.26
CA VAL A 551 -39.17 -12.08 0.99
C VAL A 551 -38.85 -10.62 0.59
N THR A 552 -39.80 -9.73 0.83
CA THR A 552 -39.72 -8.33 0.41
C THR A 552 -38.70 -7.54 1.24
N GLU A 553 -37.90 -6.71 0.57
CA GLU A 553 -36.90 -5.76 1.13
C GLU A 553 -37.42 -4.88 2.28
N THR A 554 -38.73 -4.73 2.40
CA THR A 554 -39.39 -4.02 3.51
C THR A 554 -39.10 -4.64 4.88
N HIS A 555 -38.92 -5.97 4.98
CA HIS A 555 -38.68 -6.61 6.28
C HIS A 555 -37.24 -6.46 6.78
N VAL A 556 -36.28 -6.28 5.86
CA VAL A 556 -34.86 -6.02 6.18
C VAL A 556 -34.67 -4.56 6.62
N ASN A 557 -35.40 -3.64 5.99
CA ASN A 557 -35.34 -2.21 6.33
C ASN A 557 -35.96 -1.92 7.71
N ASP A 558 -37.06 -2.59 8.06
CA ASP A 558 -37.68 -2.47 9.39
C ASP A 558 -36.82 -3.08 10.51
N THR A 559 -36.09 -4.16 10.22
CA THR A 559 -35.18 -4.79 11.19
C THR A 559 -33.92 -3.94 11.41
N LEU A 560 -33.36 -3.35 10.35
CA LEU A 560 -32.25 -2.41 10.44
C LEU A 560 -32.65 -1.11 11.15
N HIS A 561 -33.85 -0.57 10.87
CA HIS A 561 -34.35 0.60 11.59
C HIS A 561 -34.63 0.30 13.06
N LYS A 562 -35.19 -0.87 13.41
CA LYS A 562 -35.37 -1.27 14.82
C LYS A 562 -34.06 -1.42 15.58
N ILE A 563 -33.04 -2.05 14.98
CA ILE A 563 -31.74 -2.23 15.63
C ILE A 563 -31.01 -0.88 15.80
N VAL A 564 -31.12 0.00 14.80
CA VAL A 564 -30.59 1.37 14.87
C VAL A 564 -31.32 2.16 15.96
N ASP A 565 -32.65 2.08 16.04
CA ASP A 565 -33.44 2.78 17.05
C ASP A 565 -33.23 2.21 18.47
N GLU A 566 -33.06 0.90 18.65
CA GLU A 566 -32.68 0.30 19.94
C GLU A 566 -31.30 0.78 20.40
N LEU A 567 -30.31 0.82 19.49
CA LEU A 567 -28.96 1.31 19.78
C LEU A 567 -28.92 2.81 20.13
N PHE A 568 -29.75 3.64 19.48
CA PHE A 568 -29.83 5.07 19.78
C PHE A 568 -30.72 5.39 21.00
N SER A 569 -31.67 4.52 21.35
CA SER A 569 -32.50 4.66 22.56
C SER A 569 -31.69 4.40 23.84
N GLU A 570 -30.73 3.48 23.80
CA GLU A 570 -29.86 3.15 24.93
C GLU A 570 -28.84 4.28 25.23
N VAL A 571 -28.41 5.00 24.19
CA VAL A 571 -27.57 6.22 24.31
C VAL A 571 -28.38 7.39 24.86
N LYS A 572 -29.65 7.55 24.45
CA LYS A 572 -30.53 8.60 24.96
C LYS A 572 -30.90 8.39 26.44
N MET A 573 -31.19 7.15 26.85
CA MET A 573 -31.43 6.84 28.27
C MET A 573 -30.22 7.12 29.17
N ARG A 574 -28.99 6.87 28.70
CA ARG A 574 -27.76 7.17 29.46
C ARG A 574 -27.44 8.66 29.55
N LEU A 575 -27.84 9.46 28.57
CA LEU A 575 -27.71 10.92 28.59
C LEU A 575 -28.75 11.57 29.53
N ASP A 576 -29.98 11.02 29.59
CA ASP A 576 -31.03 11.54 30.48
C ASP A 576 -30.80 11.15 31.96
N THR A 577 -30.09 10.04 32.23
CA THR A 577 -29.61 9.70 33.60
C THR A 577 -28.41 10.54 34.03
N TYR A 578 -27.60 11.06 33.09
CA TYR A 578 -26.49 11.96 33.42
C TYR A 578 -26.96 13.41 33.70
N ASN A 579 -28.03 13.86 33.04
CA ASN A 579 -28.60 15.21 33.22
C ASN A 579 -29.57 15.36 34.41
N SER A 580 -29.97 14.26 35.07
CA SER A 580 -30.86 14.30 36.25
C SER A 580 -30.13 14.24 37.60
N GLY A 581 -28.78 14.16 37.61
CA GLY A 581 -27.97 14.05 38.83
C GLY A 581 -27.44 15.37 39.43
N GLY A 582 -27.68 16.52 38.80
CA GLY A 582 -27.11 17.81 39.22
C GLY A 582 -28.09 18.71 39.98
N LYS A 583 -28.42 18.37 41.24
CA LYS A 583 -28.93 19.38 42.19
C LYS A 583 -27.75 20.28 42.60
N ILE A 584 -27.72 21.52 42.13
CA ILE A 584 -26.95 22.59 42.77
C ILE A 584 -27.92 23.69 43.17
N PHE A 585 -28.04 23.83 44.50
CA PHE A 585 -28.64 24.95 45.20
C PHE A 585 -27.85 26.23 44.91
N LEU A 586 -28.55 27.31 44.55
CA LEU A 586 -28.11 28.67 44.87
C LEU A 586 -29.32 29.47 45.37
N CYS A 587 -29.35 29.69 46.69
CA CYS A 587 -30.21 30.67 47.35
C CYS A 587 -29.53 32.03 47.40
N ASN A 588 -30.28 33.05 46.97
CA ASN A 588 -30.41 34.45 47.40
C ASN A 588 -29.32 35.18 48.22
N SER A 589 -29.01 36.39 47.76
CA SER A 589 -29.28 37.70 48.42
C SER A 589 -28.79 38.80 47.46
N GLN A 590 -29.43 39.95 47.20
CA GLN A 590 -30.39 40.78 47.93
C GLN A 590 -31.18 41.60 46.90
#